data_AF-A0A4W3H946-F1
#
_entry.id   AF-A0A4W3H946-F1
#
_cell.length_a   1.000
_cell.length_b   1.000
_cell.length_c   1.000
_cell.angle_alpha   90.00
_cell.angle_beta   90.00
_cell.angle_gamma   90.00
#
_symmetry.space_group_name_H-M   'P 1'
#
loop_
_entity.id
_entity.type
_entity.pdbx_description
1 polymer ?
#
loop_
_entity_poly.entity_id
_entity_poly.type
_entity_poly.pdbx_seq_one_letter_code
_entity_poly.pdbx_strand_id
1 'polypeptide(L)'
;MKQLVGQQTKEWSEMVNSHNAEEQELRDLHVMEQCDVLRKLLVSEHEQQTQQLKVIHDRLSKEMKANQAKSSMENSKAISQDKSIKNKAERERRVRELNSINTKKFLEERKRLAMKHVKEAEQLKKAQLEQLDGLEKQNEQLLKSCHEGSGTQGKRDAADGEAGGGDGPQASHSGVKPPDTA
;
A
#
# COMPACT_ATOMS: atom_id res chain seq x y z
N MET A 1 -15.61 -61.51 0.50
CA MET A 1 -14.57 -60.79 1.27
C MET A 1 -13.74 -59.85 0.39
N LYS A 2 -12.97 -60.32 -0.60
CA LYS A 2 -12.17 -59.44 -1.49
C LYS A 2 -12.96 -58.33 -2.20
N GLN A 3 -14.16 -58.63 -2.72
CA GLN A 3 -15.00 -57.61 -3.37
C GLN A 3 -15.54 -56.55 -2.39
N LEU A 4 -15.88 -56.96 -1.16
CA LEU A 4 -16.37 -56.04 -0.13
C LEU A 4 -15.26 -55.08 0.30
N VAL A 5 -14.04 -55.57 0.52
CA VAL A 5 -12.88 -54.73 0.87
C VAL A 5 -12.57 -53.75 -0.27
N GLY A 6 -12.57 -54.20 -1.52
CA GLY A 6 -12.37 -53.31 -2.68
C GLY A 6 -13.43 -52.22 -2.80
N GLN A 7 -14.69 -52.54 -2.48
CA GLN A 7 -15.78 -51.57 -2.44
C GLN A 7 -15.59 -50.55 -1.31
N GLN A 8 -15.23 -51.01 -0.11
CA GLN A 8 -14.96 -50.12 1.03
C GLN A 8 -13.77 -49.18 0.78
N THR A 9 -12.69 -49.66 0.16
CA THR A 9 -11.55 -48.82 -0.22
C THR A 9 -11.98 -47.75 -1.24
N LYS A 10 -12.81 -48.11 -2.22
CA LYS A 10 -13.33 -47.16 -3.22
C LYS A 10 -14.19 -46.08 -2.58
N GLU A 11 -15.17 -46.46 -1.76
CA GLU A 11 -16.05 -45.52 -1.06
C GLU A 11 -15.27 -44.57 -0.15
N TRP A 12 -14.25 -45.09 0.54
CA TRP A 12 -13.34 -44.27 1.34
C TRP A 12 -12.54 -43.28 0.48
N SER A 13 -11.93 -43.73 -0.62
CA SER A 13 -11.19 -42.84 -1.52
C SER A 13 -12.08 -41.75 -2.12
N GLU A 14 -13.31 -42.09 -2.51
CA GLU A 14 -14.28 -41.11 -3.01
C GLU A 14 -14.65 -40.07 -1.93
N MET A 15 -14.88 -40.51 -0.70
CA MET A 15 -15.14 -39.62 0.44
C MET A 15 -13.97 -38.68 0.73
N VAL A 16 -12.75 -39.22 0.81
CA VAL A 16 -11.53 -38.42 1.06
C VAL A 16 -11.31 -37.41 -0.07
N ASN A 17 -11.55 -37.80 -1.33
CA ASN A 17 -11.44 -36.89 -2.45
C ASN A 17 -12.49 -35.77 -2.41
N SER A 18 -13.75 -36.07 -2.04
CA SER A 18 -14.79 -35.05 -1.87
C SER A 18 -14.43 -34.05 -0.78
N HIS A 19 -14.01 -34.54 0.39
CA HIS A 19 -13.62 -33.69 1.51
C HIS A 19 -12.41 -32.81 1.15
N ASN A 20 -11.40 -33.36 0.46
CA ASN A 20 -10.26 -32.58 0.00
C ASN A 20 -10.66 -31.50 -1.02
N ALA A 21 -11.62 -31.80 -1.91
CA ALA A 21 -12.12 -30.83 -2.88
C ALA A 21 -12.88 -29.69 -2.18
N GLU A 22 -13.77 -30.01 -1.24
CA GLU A 22 -14.49 -29.04 -0.44
C GLU A 22 -13.54 -28.16 0.39
N GLU A 23 -12.53 -28.77 1.02
CA GLU A 23 -11.51 -28.04 1.77
C GLU A 23 -10.70 -27.09 0.86
N GLN A 24 -10.35 -27.54 -0.34
CA GLN A 24 -9.64 -26.71 -1.31
C GLN A 24 -10.49 -25.52 -1.77
N GLU A 25 -11.77 -25.74 -2.10
CA GLU A 25 -12.69 -24.67 -2.50
C GLU A 25 -12.85 -23.61 -1.40
N LEU A 26 -12.94 -24.04 -0.13
CA LEU A 26 -13.01 -23.12 1.01
C LEU A 26 -11.72 -22.30 1.17
N ARG A 27 -10.55 -22.93 0.99
CA ARG A 27 -9.25 -22.23 1.03
C ARG A 27 -9.15 -21.20 -0.08
N ASP A 28 -9.53 -21.56 -1.31
CA ASP A 28 -9.48 -20.67 -2.46
C ASP A 28 -10.43 -19.47 -2.29
N LEU A 29 -11.66 -19.71 -1.84
CA LEU A 29 -12.63 -18.66 -1.52
C LEU A 29 -12.07 -17.70 -0.46
N HIS A 30 -11.52 -18.24 0.62
CA HIS A 30 -10.97 -17.42 1.70
C HIS A 30 -9.79 -16.55 1.24
N VAL A 31 -8.90 -17.10 0.39
CA VAL A 31 -7.79 -16.33 -0.18
C VAL A 31 -8.32 -15.22 -1.08
N MET A 32 -9.32 -15.49 -1.92
CA MET A 32 -9.96 -14.46 -2.75
C MET A 32 -10.57 -13.33 -1.92
N GLU A 33 -11.30 -13.65 -0.86
CA GLU A 33 -11.90 -12.66 0.04
C GLU A 33 -10.83 -11.78 0.71
N GLN A 34 -9.74 -12.39 1.18
CA GLN A 34 -8.61 -11.64 1.75
C GLN A 34 -7.98 -10.68 0.72
N CYS A 35 -7.76 -11.16 -0.51
CA CYS A 35 -7.22 -10.35 -1.60
C CYS A 35 -8.11 -9.12 -1.89
N ASP A 36 -9.43 -9.32 -1.89
CA ASP A 36 -10.41 -8.25 -2.11
C ASP A 36 -10.42 -7.22 -0.99
N VAL A 37 -10.37 -7.67 0.26
CA VAL A 37 -10.32 -6.77 1.44
C VAL A 37 -9.04 -5.94 1.42
N LEU A 38 -7.89 -6.56 1.18
CA LEU A 38 -6.60 -5.85 1.08
C LEU A 38 -6.62 -4.79 -0.03
N ARG A 39 -7.17 -5.13 -1.20
CA ARG A 39 -7.31 -4.19 -2.32
C ARG A 39 -8.21 -3.00 -1.93
N LYS A 40 -9.36 -3.26 -1.30
CA LYS A 40 -10.29 -2.20 -0.86
C LYS A 40 -9.64 -1.26 0.16
N LEU A 41 -8.93 -1.80 1.15
CA LEU A 41 -8.22 -1.00 2.15
C LEU A 41 -7.12 -0.13 1.50
N LEU A 42 -6.34 -0.70 0.58
CA LEU A 42 -5.28 0.03 -0.12
C LEU A 42 -5.85 1.19 -0.95
N VAL A 43 -6.93 0.95 -1.71
CA VAL A 43 -7.60 2.00 -2.50
C VAL A 43 -8.16 3.10 -1.59
N SER A 44 -8.78 2.74 -0.47
CA SER A 44 -9.29 3.71 0.52
C SER A 44 -8.16 4.59 1.07
N GLU A 45 -7.02 4.00 1.42
CA GLU A 45 -5.85 4.75 1.89
C GLU A 45 -5.27 5.65 0.79
N HIS A 46 -5.22 5.19 -0.46
CA HIS A 46 -4.79 6.00 -1.61
C HIS A 46 -5.70 7.21 -1.83
N GLU A 47 -7.01 7.05 -1.71
CA GLU A 47 -7.98 8.15 -1.78
C GLU A 47 -7.73 9.17 -0.66
N GLN A 48 -7.53 8.70 0.58
CA GLN A 48 -7.23 9.55 1.72
C GLN A 48 -5.93 10.36 1.52
N GLN A 49 -4.85 9.71 1.07
CA GLN A 49 -3.57 10.37 0.78
C GLN A 49 -3.71 11.43 -0.32
N THR A 50 -4.46 11.10 -1.38
CA THR A 50 -4.73 12.04 -2.47
C THR A 50 -5.51 13.25 -1.98
N GLN A 51 -6.51 13.04 -1.13
CA GLN A 51 -7.31 14.12 -0.55
C GLN A 51 -6.49 14.99 0.40
N GLN A 52 -5.64 14.38 1.24
CA GLN A 52 -4.73 15.10 2.13
C GLN A 52 -3.76 15.98 1.34
N LEU A 53 -3.18 15.45 0.25
CA LEU A 53 -2.28 16.22 -0.62
C LEU A 53 -2.98 17.45 -1.22
N LYS A 54 -4.22 17.30 -1.70
CA LYS A 54 -5.04 18.42 -2.20
C LYS A 54 -5.24 19.50 -1.14
N VAL A 55 -5.58 19.12 0.09
CA VAL A 55 -5.74 20.07 1.20
C VAL A 55 -4.45 20.84 1.48
N ILE A 56 -3.30 20.16 1.43
CA ILE A 56 -1.98 20.79 1.60
C ILE A 56 -1.71 21.77 0.45
N HIS A 57 -1.94 21.37 -0.80
CA HIS A 57 -1.75 22.22 -1.99
C HIS A 57 -2.63 23.48 -1.94
N ASP A 58 -3.88 23.35 -1.50
CA ASP A 58 -4.80 24.48 -1.33
C ASP A 58 -4.31 25.44 -0.23
N ARG A 59 -3.83 24.90 0.90
CA ARG A 59 -3.27 25.69 2.00
C ARG A 59 -2.04 26.47 1.53
N LEU A 60 -1.09 25.81 0.86
CA LEU A 60 0.13 26.44 0.35
C LEU A 60 -0.18 27.52 -0.70
N SER A 61 -1.19 27.30 -1.54
CA SER A 61 -1.63 28.30 -2.52
C SER A 61 -2.22 29.54 -1.87
N LYS A 62 -3.02 29.37 -0.81
CA LYS A 62 -3.57 30.48 -0.01
C LYS A 62 -2.46 31.24 0.70
N GLU A 63 -1.54 30.52 1.33
CA GLU A 63 -0.38 31.09 2.04
C GLU A 63 0.51 31.91 1.11
N MET A 64 0.85 31.37 -0.07
CA MET A 64 1.63 32.11 -1.08
C MET A 64 0.92 33.41 -1.47
N LYS A 65 -0.39 33.40 -1.75
CA LYS A 65 -1.15 34.62 -2.09
C LYS A 65 -1.14 35.63 -0.94
N ALA A 66 -1.30 35.18 0.30
CA ALA A 66 -1.22 36.03 1.48
C ALA A 66 0.17 36.67 1.63
N ASN A 67 1.24 35.89 1.40
CA ASN A 67 2.62 36.38 1.42
C ASN A 67 2.88 37.41 0.31
N GLN A 68 2.34 37.21 -0.90
CA GLN A 68 2.43 38.18 -1.99
C GLN A 68 1.74 39.51 -1.63
N ALA A 69 0.53 39.45 -1.07
CA ALA A 69 -0.19 40.64 -0.62
C ALA A 69 0.57 41.38 0.49
N LYS A 70 1.07 40.64 1.49
CA LYS A 70 1.88 41.18 2.59
C LYS A 70 3.13 41.88 2.07
N SER A 71 3.91 41.21 1.22
CA SER A 71 5.11 41.77 0.61
C SER A 71 4.81 43.02 -0.21
N SER A 72 3.72 43.04 -0.98
CA SER A 72 3.32 44.22 -1.75
C SER A 72 2.98 45.41 -0.84
N MET A 73 2.31 45.16 0.30
CA MET A 73 2.01 46.20 1.28
C MET A 73 3.27 46.72 1.96
N GLU A 74 4.17 45.83 2.39
CA GLU A 74 5.45 46.18 3.02
C GLU A 74 6.34 47.00 2.07
N ASN A 75 6.43 46.60 0.80
CA ASN A 75 7.21 47.34 -0.20
C ASN A 75 6.62 48.74 -0.46
N SER A 76 5.28 48.85 -0.48
CA SER A 76 4.60 50.15 -0.60
C SER A 76 4.90 51.05 0.60
N LYS A 77 4.89 50.48 1.82
CA LYS A 77 5.28 51.19 3.04
C LYS A 77 6.75 51.63 3.01
N ALA A 78 7.66 50.77 2.55
CA ALA A 78 9.08 51.08 2.42
C ALA A 78 9.32 52.28 1.48
N ILE A 79 8.72 52.29 0.29
CA ILE A 79 8.77 53.45 -0.61
C ILE A 79 8.17 54.69 0.06
N SER A 80 7.08 54.52 0.82
CA SER A 80 6.42 55.67 1.43
C SER A 80 7.30 56.39 2.47
N GLN A 81 8.07 55.60 3.23
CA GLN A 81 8.94 56.02 4.34
C GLN A 81 10.36 56.37 3.89
N ASP A 82 10.71 56.09 2.64
CA ASP A 82 12.02 56.37 2.09
C ASP A 82 12.27 57.89 1.96
N LYS A 83 13.09 58.41 2.87
CA LYS A 83 13.46 59.83 2.95
C LYS A 83 14.38 60.28 1.80
N SER A 84 14.96 59.35 1.03
CA SER A 84 15.80 59.69 -0.12
C SER A 84 14.99 60.16 -1.34
N ILE A 85 13.69 59.83 -1.39
CA ILE A 85 12.79 60.21 -2.49
C ILE A 85 12.36 61.66 -2.31
N LYS A 86 12.82 62.53 -3.20
CA LYS A 86 12.69 63.98 -3.02
C LYS A 86 11.41 64.57 -3.57
N ASN A 87 10.74 63.88 -4.51
CA ASN A 87 9.54 64.41 -5.16
C ASN A 87 8.53 63.32 -5.58
N LYS A 88 7.33 63.76 -5.97
CA LYS A 88 6.21 62.90 -6.36
C LYS A 88 6.49 62.08 -7.63
N ALA A 89 7.11 62.68 -8.64
CA ALA A 89 7.41 62.00 -9.91
C ALA A 89 8.41 60.84 -9.72
N GLU A 90 9.43 61.03 -8.89
CA GLU A 90 10.38 59.98 -8.51
C GLU A 90 9.69 58.86 -7.74
N ARG A 91 8.82 59.21 -6.79
CA ARG A 91 8.01 58.22 -6.03
C ARG A 91 7.18 57.36 -6.96
N GLU A 92 6.43 57.98 -7.87
CA GLU A 92 5.59 57.28 -8.85
C GLU A 92 6.43 56.40 -9.80
N ARG A 93 7.63 56.85 -10.18
CA ARG A 93 8.58 56.03 -10.95
C ARG A 93 8.99 54.79 -10.15
N ARG A 94 9.45 54.95 -8.90
CA ARG A 94 9.85 53.81 -8.05
C ARG A 94 8.71 52.83 -7.78
N VAL A 95 7.48 53.33 -7.58
CA VAL A 95 6.28 52.49 -7.43
C VAL A 95 6.03 51.66 -8.69
N ARG A 96 6.11 52.25 -9.89
CA ARG A 96 5.91 51.53 -11.15
C ARG A 96 6.97 50.45 -11.38
N GLU A 97 8.23 50.79 -11.12
CA GLU A 97 9.35 49.85 -11.24
C GLU A 97 9.21 48.68 -10.27
N LEU A 98 8.93 48.96 -9.00
CA LEU A 98 8.65 47.96 -7.99
C LEU A 98 7.47 47.06 -8.36
N ASN A 99 6.36 47.64 -8.85
CA ASN A 99 5.19 46.86 -9.26
C ASN A 99 5.51 45.91 -10.42
N SER A 100 6.33 46.34 -11.38
CA SER A 100 6.82 45.49 -12.46
C SER A 100 7.64 44.32 -11.92
N ILE A 101 8.59 44.61 -11.02
CA ILE A 101 9.45 43.60 -10.38
C ILE A 101 8.60 42.59 -9.58
N ASN A 102 7.67 43.09 -8.75
CA ASN A 102 6.80 42.24 -7.93
C ASN A 102 5.91 41.36 -8.82
N THR A 103 5.33 41.90 -9.89
CA THR A 103 4.50 41.13 -10.82
C THR A 103 5.29 39.98 -11.43
N LYS A 104 6.51 40.23 -11.89
CA LYS A 104 7.40 39.17 -12.42
C LYS A 104 7.68 38.11 -11.36
N LYS A 105 8.11 38.53 -10.16
CA LYS A 105 8.41 37.62 -9.04
C LYS A 105 7.20 36.75 -8.68
N PHE A 106 6.01 37.34 -8.58
CA PHE A 106 4.80 36.63 -8.19
C PHE A 106 4.35 35.62 -9.25
N LEU A 107 4.53 35.93 -10.54
CA LEU A 107 4.27 34.99 -11.62
C LEU A 107 5.23 33.80 -11.58
N GLU A 108 6.52 34.05 -11.35
CA GLU A 108 7.54 33.01 -11.22
C GLU A 108 7.28 32.10 -10.00
N GLU A 109 6.93 32.68 -8.85
CA GLU A 109 6.53 31.93 -7.65
C GLU A 109 5.31 31.04 -7.90
N ARG A 110 4.28 31.58 -8.55
CA ARG A 110 3.07 30.83 -8.92
C ARG A 110 3.40 29.68 -9.86
N LYS A 111 4.21 29.93 -10.89
CA LYS A 111 4.65 28.91 -11.84
C LYS A 111 5.42 27.81 -11.11
N ARG A 112 6.37 28.17 -10.25
CA ARG A 112 7.16 27.22 -9.47
C ARG A 112 6.29 26.38 -8.55
N LEU A 113 5.32 26.99 -7.86
CA LEU A 113 4.42 26.26 -6.97
C LEU A 113 3.51 25.31 -7.76
N ALA A 114 2.96 25.74 -8.89
CA ALA A 114 2.13 24.89 -9.75
C ALA A 114 2.91 23.68 -10.28
N MET A 115 4.13 23.89 -10.78
CA MET A 115 5.01 22.80 -11.22
C MET A 115 5.34 21.83 -10.08
N LYS A 116 5.56 22.35 -8.87
CA LYS A 116 5.79 21.53 -7.67
C LYS A 116 4.56 20.66 -7.36
N HIS A 117 3.35 21.22 -7.35
CA HIS A 117 2.12 20.47 -7.10
C HIS A 117 1.89 19.35 -8.12
N VAL A 118 2.11 19.65 -9.41
CA VAL A 118 2.00 18.63 -10.47
C VAL A 118 2.98 17.48 -10.23
N LYS A 119 4.25 17.81 -9.97
CA LYS A 119 5.29 16.79 -9.71
C LYS A 119 4.96 15.93 -8.49
N GLU A 120 4.52 16.53 -7.38
CA GLU A 120 4.13 15.79 -6.18
C GLU A 120 2.92 14.88 -6.42
N ALA A 121 1.92 15.35 -7.18
CA ALA A 121 0.76 14.54 -7.53
C ALA A 121 1.13 13.36 -8.45
N GLU A 122 2.01 13.57 -9.42
CA GLU A 122 2.52 12.52 -10.30
C GLU A 122 3.34 11.47 -9.51
N GLN A 123 4.17 11.92 -8.57
CA GLN A 123 4.94 11.03 -7.70
C GLN A 123 4.03 10.18 -6.82
N LEU A 124 3.02 10.79 -6.20
CA LEU A 124 2.03 10.06 -5.41
C LEU A 124 1.30 9.02 -6.26
N LYS A 125 0.81 9.41 -7.45
CA LYS A 125 0.12 8.50 -8.36
C LYS A 125 1.01 7.34 -8.81
N LYS A 126 2.29 7.59 -9.08
CA LYS A 126 3.27 6.56 -9.43
C LYS A 126 3.44 5.55 -8.29
N ALA A 127 3.61 6.04 -7.06
CA ALA A 127 3.73 5.18 -5.89
C ALA A 127 2.47 4.35 -5.64
N GLN A 128 1.28 4.95 -5.78
CA GLN A 128 0.00 4.25 -5.67
C GLN A 128 -0.14 3.12 -6.71
N LEU A 129 0.26 3.37 -7.96
CA LEU A 129 0.25 2.36 -9.01
C LEU A 129 1.22 1.21 -8.72
N GLU A 130 2.43 1.52 -8.26
CA GLU A 130 3.43 0.51 -7.88
C GLU A 130 2.96 -0.35 -6.69
N GLN A 131 2.28 0.25 -5.70
CA GLN A 131 1.69 -0.47 -4.58
C GLN A 131 0.56 -1.42 -5.02
N LEU A 132 -0.29 -0.99 -5.95
CA LEU A 132 -1.36 -1.84 -6.50
C LEU A 132 -0.82 -3.01 -7.32
N ASP A 133 0.15 -2.75 -8.20
CA ASP A 133 0.82 -3.81 -8.98
C ASP A 133 1.55 -4.81 -8.07
N GLY A 134 2.22 -4.32 -7.03
CA GLY A 134 2.85 -5.17 -6.02
C GLY A 134 1.85 -6.06 -5.28
N LEU A 135 0.72 -5.48 -4.84
CA LEU A 135 -0.35 -6.23 -4.18
C LEU A 135 -0.97 -7.28 -5.12
N GLU A 136 -1.19 -6.93 -6.39
CA GLU A 136 -1.77 -7.85 -7.37
C GLU A 136 -0.85 -9.05 -7.64
N LYS A 137 0.46 -8.82 -7.75
CA LYS A 137 1.45 -9.90 -7.88
C LYS A 137 1.49 -10.81 -6.65
N GLN A 138 1.41 -10.23 -5.45
CA GLN A 138 1.36 -11.01 -4.20
C GLN A 138 0.08 -11.87 -4.13
N ASN A 139 -1.07 -11.29 -4.49
CA ASN A 139 -2.34 -12.00 -4.53
C ASN A 139 -2.31 -13.15 -5.56
N GLU A 140 -1.75 -12.92 -6.74
CA GLU A 140 -1.61 -13.94 -7.77
C GLU A 140 -0.69 -15.08 -7.31
N GLN A 141 0.40 -14.76 -6.62
CA GLN A 141 1.31 -15.77 -6.06
C GLN A 141 0.65 -16.60 -4.96
N LEU A 142 -0.12 -15.98 -4.07
CA LEU A 142 -0.87 -16.68 -3.02
C LEU A 142 -1.89 -17.66 -3.60
N LEU A 143 -2.66 -17.21 -4.61
CA LEU A 143 -3.60 -18.07 -5.32
C LEU A 143 -2.90 -19.27 -5.97
N LYS A 144 -1.76 -19.06 -6.66
CA LYS A 144 -0.98 -20.16 -7.25
C LYS A 144 -0.50 -21.16 -6.20
N SER A 145 0.01 -20.68 -5.07
CA SER A 145 0.51 -21.56 -4.00
C SER A 145 -0.57 -22.39 -3.30
N CYS A 146 -1.80 -21.88 -3.19
CA CYS A 146 -2.93 -22.66 -2.65
C CYS A 146 -3.29 -23.86 -3.55
N HIS A 147 -3.18 -23.70 -4.87
CA HIS A 147 -3.45 -24.79 -5.80
C HIS A 147 -2.36 -25.87 -5.78
N GLU A 148 -1.09 -25.51 -5.62
CA GLU A 148 0.04 -26.46 -5.61
C GLU A 148 0.06 -27.38 -4.37
N GLY A 149 -0.45 -26.92 -3.23
CA GLY A 149 -0.52 -27.70 -1.99
C GLY A 149 -1.46 -28.93 -2.08
N SER A 150 -2.52 -28.84 -2.90
CA SER A 150 -3.56 -29.87 -3.02
C SER A 150 -3.07 -31.18 -3.70
N GLY A 151 -2.07 -31.10 -4.57
CA GLY A 151 -1.59 -32.24 -5.37
C GLY A 151 -0.70 -33.26 -4.63
N THR A 152 -0.27 -32.95 -3.39
CA THR A 152 0.74 -33.75 -2.67
C THR A 152 0.19 -34.65 -1.57
N GLN A 153 -1.11 -34.54 -1.26
CA GLN A 153 -1.74 -35.27 -0.15
C GLN A 153 -2.46 -36.56 -0.58
N GLY A 154 -2.85 -36.70 -1.85
CA GLY A 154 -3.58 -37.87 -2.37
C GLY A 154 -2.75 -39.10 -2.73
N LYS A 155 -1.43 -39.13 -2.47
CA LYS A 155 -0.51 -40.16 -3.02
C LYS A 155 0.33 -40.91 -1.98
N ARG A 156 0.02 -40.81 -0.68
CA ARG A 156 0.86 -41.39 0.38
C ARG A 156 0.32 -42.60 1.14
N ASP A 157 -0.88 -43.09 0.85
CA ASP A 157 -1.47 -44.19 1.64
C ASP A 157 -1.76 -45.46 0.82
N ALA A 158 -0.77 -45.92 0.05
CA ALA A 158 -0.83 -47.23 -0.61
C ALA A 158 0.54 -47.91 -0.68
N ALA A 159 1.22 -48.06 0.46
CA ALA A 159 2.32 -49.00 0.58
C ALA A 159 2.38 -49.60 1.99
N ASP A 160 2.33 -50.93 1.99
CA ASP A 160 2.88 -51.86 2.98
C ASP A 160 2.09 -52.12 4.28
N GLY A 161 1.22 -53.13 4.18
CA GLY A 161 0.97 -54.04 5.28
C GLY A 161 2.00 -55.16 5.28
N GLU A 162 3.00 -55.09 6.14
CA GLU A 162 3.72 -56.28 6.63
C GLU A 162 3.48 -56.43 8.13
N ALA A 163 2.82 -57.53 8.48
CA ALA A 163 2.69 -58.00 9.84
C ALA A 163 4.01 -58.66 10.26
N GLY A 164 4.67 -58.10 11.26
CA GLY A 164 5.85 -58.70 11.91
C GLY A 164 5.81 -58.40 13.40
N GLY A 165 5.55 -59.42 14.22
CA GLY A 165 5.51 -59.32 15.67
C GLY A 165 6.89 -59.13 16.30
N GLY A 166 6.90 -58.58 17.51
CA GLY A 166 8.08 -58.46 18.36
C GLY A 166 7.76 -57.81 19.69
N ASP A 167 7.76 -58.62 20.75
CA ASP A 167 7.60 -58.26 22.16
C ASP A 167 8.62 -57.24 22.69
N GLY A 168 8.16 -56.39 23.61
CA GLY A 168 8.90 -56.08 24.85
C GLY A 168 9.87 -54.90 24.89
N PRO A 169 10.29 -54.46 26.10
CA PRO A 169 9.90 -53.13 26.63
C PRO A 169 11.08 -52.24 27.03
N GLN A 170 10.86 -50.93 27.22
CA GLN A 170 11.32 -50.21 28.43
C GLN A 170 10.91 -48.74 28.44
N ALA A 171 10.32 -48.33 29.56
CA ALA A 171 10.28 -46.95 30.01
C ALA A 171 11.70 -46.45 30.32
N SER A 172 12.03 -45.23 29.91
CA SER A 172 13.08 -44.41 30.54
C SER A 172 12.90 -42.93 30.22
N HIS A 173 12.98 -42.15 31.28
CA HIS A 173 12.82 -40.71 31.36
C HIS A 173 13.94 -39.92 30.67
N SER A 174 13.61 -38.73 30.16
CA SER A 174 14.38 -37.46 30.20
C SER A 174 13.81 -36.55 29.10
N GLY A 175 13.64 -35.24 29.21
CA GLY A 175 13.91 -34.24 30.23
C GLY A 175 13.58 -32.93 29.54
N VAL A 176 12.45 -32.30 29.88
CA VAL A 176 12.03 -31.03 29.29
C VAL A 176 12.80 -29.90 29.99
N LYS A 177 13.60 -29.14 29.24
CA LYS A 177 14.07 -27.82 29.64
C LYS A 177 13.36 -26.75 28.79
N PRO A 178 12.71 -25.75 29.41
CA PRO A 178 12.20 -24.59 28.68
C PRO A 178 13.33 -23.60 28.33
N PRO A 179 13.14 -22.76 27.29
CA PRO A 179 14.13 -21.78 26.88
C PRO A 179 14.07 -20.50 27.74
N ASP A 180 15.25 -19.97 28.04
CA ASP A 180 15.44 -18.66 28.67
C ASP A 180 15.00 -17.54 27.71
N THR A 181 14.12 -16.66 28.20
CA THR A 181 13.86 -15.35 27.58
C THR A 181 14.59 -14.25 28.35
N ALA A 182 15.21 -13.37 27.57
CA ALA A 182 15.96 -12.16 27.94
C ALA A 182 15.15 -11.13 28.74
#